data_AF-A0ABD3P7N5-F1
#
_entry.id   AF-A0ABD3P7N5-F1
#
_cell.length_a   1.000
_cell.length_b   1.000
_cell.length_c   1.000
_cell.angle_alpha   90.00
_cell.angle_beta   90.00
_cell.angle_gamma   90.00
#
_symmetry.space_group_name_H-M   'P 1'
#
loop_
_entity.id
_entity.type
_entity.pdbx_description
1 polymer ?
#
loop_
_entity_poly.entity_id
_entity_poly.type
_entity_poly.pdbx_seq_one_letter_code
_entity_poly.pdbx_strand_id
1 'polypeptide(L)'
;MGGDGRRRKDDDVRVVILEARRQVVAGLNYKLTLALFDGVSDSSSCLGGMRDVTIYKPLPHAGTGLRVSSWGMPMGCDDVEALMEEIAEYEEEEEEEEEEEEAEEEEENASRVEGGMQEEREEVEPDAR
;
A
#
# COMPACT_ATOMS: atom_id res chain seq x y z
N MET A 1 37.14 -39.39 9.87
CA MET A 1 36.38 -38.58 10.85
C MET A 1 35.50 -37.63 10.06
N GLY A 2 34.30 -38.07 9.69
CA GLY A 2 33.32 -37.24 8.97
C GLY A 2 32.29 -36.74 9.97
N GLY A 3 32.44 -35.50 10.42
CA GLY A 3 31.54 -34.87 11.38
C GLY A 3 30.62 -33.89 10.67
N ASP A 4 29.45 -34.40 10.30
CA ASP A 4 28.15 -33.73 10.26
C ASP A 4 28.12 -32.23 9.89
N GLY A 5 28.19 -31.95 8.59
CA GLY A 5 27.91 -30.64 8.01
C GLY A 5 26.41 -30.33 7.98
N ARG A 6 25.78 -30.24 9.16
CA ARG A 6 24.45 -29.64 9.30
C ARG A 6 24.54 -28.17 8.90
N ARG A 7 24.34 -27.89 7.60
CA ARG A 7 23.94 -26.57 7.13
C ARG A 7 22.73 -26.19 7.96
N ARG A 8 22.86 -25.13 8.77
CA ARG A 8 21.70 -24.45 9.34
C ARG A 8 20.82 -24.14 8.14
N LYS A 9 19.59 -24.66 8.12
CA LYS A 9 18.55 -24.09 7.27
C LYS A 9 18.54 -22.62 7.67
N ASP A 10 18.88 -21.73 6.74
CA ASP A 10 18.77 -20.32 6.99
C ASP A 10 17.32 -20.08 7.44
N ASP A 11 17.15 -19.62 8.68
CA ASP A 11 15.84 -19.25 9.22
C ASP A 11 15.38 -18.05 8.40
N ASP A 12 14.55 -18.31 7.39
CA ASP A 12 14.04 -17.27 6.51
C ASP A 12 13.03 -16.44 7.31
N VAL A 13 13.24 -15.13 7.39
CA VAL A 13 12.34 -14.22 8.10
C VAL A 13 11.70 -13.32 7.08
N ARG A 14 10.38 -13.44 6.93
CA ARG A 14 9.61 -12.55 6.08
C ARG A 14 9.25 -11.29 6.86
N VAL A 15 9.58 -10.14 6.29
CA VAL A 15 9.23 -8.83 6.85
C VAL A 15 8.13 -8.21 6.01
N VAL A 16 7.04 -7.78 6.65
CA VAL A 16 5.93 -7.06 6.02
C VAL A 16 5.89 -5.65 6.61
N ILE A 17 5.71 -4.63 5.77
CA ILE A 17 5.54 -3.25 6.22
C ILE A 17 4.05 -3.03 6.41
N LEU A 18 3.63 -2.75 7.64
CA LEU A 18 2.24 -2.45 7.96
C LEU A 18 1.95 -0.95 7.84
N GLU A 19 2.91 -0.10 8.20
CA GLU A 19 2.74 1.34 8.13
C GLU A 19 4.04 2.00 7.68
N ALA A 20 3.95 3.04 6.85
CA ALA A 20 5.10 3.84 6.44
C ALA A 20 4.77 5.34 6.43
N ARG A 21 5.49 6.11 7.25
CA ARG A 21 5.43 7.57 7.25
C ARG A 21 6.78 8.16 6.83
N ARG A 22 6.75 9.28 6.12
CA ARG A 22 7.96 10.02 5.73
C ARG A 22 8.05 11.38 6.42
N GLN A 23 9.27 11.80 6.74
CA GLN A 23 9.56 13.12 7.30
C GLN A 23 10.77 13.73 6.59
N VAL A 24 10.62 14.95 6.07
CA VAL A 24 11.71 15.69 5.43
C VAL A 24 12.59 16.34 6.50
N VAL A 25 13.90 16.14 6.38
CA VAL A 25 14.94 16.74 7.23
C VAL A 25 16.09 17.21 6.32
N ALA A 26 17.33 17.27 6.80
CA ALA A 26 18.52 17.29 5.94
C ALA A 26 18.71 15.90 5.28
N GLY A 27 17.72 15.44 4.49
CA GLY A 27 17.52 14.06 4.07
C GLY A 27 16.06 13.65 4.23
N LEU A 28 15.78 12.36 4.37
CA LEU A 28 14.46 11.82 4.68
C LEU A 28 14.57 10.84 5.84
N ASN A 29 13.64 10.93 6.79
CA ASN A 29 13.37 9.85 7.73
C ASN A 29 12.13 9.09 7.24
N TYR A 30 12.21 7.77 7.25
CA TYR A 30 11.07 6.87 7.12
C TYR A 30 10.80 6.27 8.49
N LYS A 31 9.59 6.43 8.99
CA LYS A 31 9.11 5.82 10.24
C LYS A 31 8.17 4.68 9.86
N LEU A 32 8.57 3.46 10.16
CA LEU A 32 7.94 2.23 9.71
C LEU A 32 7.36 1.44 10.89
N THR A 33 6.25 0.78 10.66
CA THR A 33 5.74 -0.32 11.50
C THR A 33 5.89 -1.61 10.70
N LEU A 34 6.60 -2.59 11.26
CA LEU A 34 6.98 -3.83 10.60
C LEU A 34 6.35 -5.04 11.31
N ALA A 35 5.86 -6.01 10.55
CA ALA A 35 5.53 -7.35 11.03
C ALA A 35 6.58 -8.36 10.57
N LEU A 36 6.87 -9.34 11.43
CA LEU A 36 7.87 -10.38 11.22
C LEU A 36 7.15 -11.73 11.23
N PHE A 37 7.40 -12.55 10.21
CA PHE A 37 6.85 -13.89 10.09
C PHE A 37 7.96 -14.90 9.82
N ASP A 38 7.77 -16.12 10.32
CA ASP A 38 8.60 -17.26 9.94
C ASP A 38 8.36 -17.58 8.45
N GLY A 39 9.44 -17.56 7.67
CA GLY A 39 9.44 -17.90 6.24
C GLY A 39 9.71 -19.38 5.97
N VAL A 40 9.99 -20.19 7.01
CA VAL A 40 10.35 -21.61 6.86
C VAL A 40 9.11 -22.51 6.83
N SER A 41 7.99 -22.07 7.42
CA SER A 41 6.75 -22.84 7.53
C SER A 41 5.65 -22.31 6.60
N ASP A 42 4.91 -23.23 5.96
CA ASP A 42 3.71 -22.90 5.16
C ASP A 42 2.61 -22.21 6.00
N SER A 43 2.64 -22.41 7.32
CA SER A 43 1.94 -21.57 8.28
C SER A 43 2.80 -20.33 8.55
N SER A 44 2.36 -19.15 8.11
CA SER A 44 2.99 -17.86 8.42
C SER A 44 2.92 -17.58 9.92
N SER A 45 3.75 -18.26 10.70
CA SER A 45 3.76 -18.09 12.14
C SER A 45 4.32 -16.70 12.45
N CYS A 46 3.53 -15.91 13.16
CA CYS A 46 3.94 -14.58 13.54
C CYS A 46 5.09 -14.67 14.55
N LEU A 47 6.15 -13.89 14.30
CA LEU A 47 7.31 -13.73 15.19
C LEU A 47 7.22 -12.43 16.01
N GLY A 48 6.20 -11.61 15.77
CA GLY A 48 5.96 -10.30 16.37
C GLY A 48 6.18 -9.19 15.36
N GLY A 49 6.42 -7.98 15.86
CA GLY A 49 6.63 -6.80 15.03
C GLY A 49 7.53 -5.75 15.67
N MET A 50 7.77 -4.67 14.94
CA MET A 50 8.53 -3.52 15.40
C MET A 50 7.78 -2.25 15.01
N ARG A 51 7.36 -1.47 15.99
CA ARG A 51 6.75 -0.14 15.79
C ARG A 51 7.83 0.93 15.75
N ASP A 52 7.60 1.99 14.99
CA ASP A 52 8.42 3.20 15.01
C ASP A 52 9.89 3.00 14.60
N VAL A 53 10.16 2.00 13.75
CA VAL A 53 11.48 1.80 13.14
C VAL A 53 11.81 3.01 12.28
N THR A 54 12.94 3.66 12.55
CA THR A 54 13.34 4.84 11.78
C THR A 54 14.51 4.52 10.86
N ILE A 55 14.32 4.73 9.56
CA ILE A 55 15.35 4.61 8.53
C ILE A 55 15.64 6.00 7.99
N TYR A 56 16.90 6.42 8.09
CA TYR A 56 17.36 7.68 7.53
C TYR A 56 17.98 7.48 6.16
N LYS A 57 17.47 8.25 5.20
CA LYS A 57 18.00 8.41 3.85
C LYS A 57 18.70 9.77 3.75
N PRO A 58 20.04 9.79 3.64
CA PRO A 58 20.82 11.00 3.43
C PRO A 58 20.49 11.70 2.10
N LEU A 59 20.90 12.96 1.96
CA LEU A 59 20.80 13.68 0.68
C LEU A 59 21.70 13.01 -0.39
N PRO A 60 21.33 13.06 -1.68
CA PRO A 60 22.06 12.35 -2.74
C PRO A 60 23.56 12.69 -2.83
N HIS A 61 23.93 13.93 -2.52
CA HIS A 61 25.32 14.41 -2.57
C HIS A 61 26.17 13.97 -1.38
N ALA A 62 25.58 13.38 -0.34
CA ALA A 62 26.33 12.90 0.83
C ALA A 62 27.09 11.58 0.55
N GLY A 63 26.76 10.86 -0.53
CA GLY A 63 27.44 9.60 -0.89
C GLY A 63 27.21 8.44 0.09
N THR A 64 26.29 8.59 1.04
CA THR A 64 25.97 7.61 2.06
C THR A 64 24.62 6.94 1.77
N GLY A 65 24.54 5.61 1.93
CA GLY A 65 23.31 4.84 1.74
C GLY A 65 22.28 4.98 2.87
N LEU A 66 21.18 4.23 2.74
CA LEU A 66 20.16 4.09 3.79
C LEU A 66 20.78 3.51 5.07
N ARG A 67 20.36 4.03 6.22
CA ARG A 67 20.76 3.49 7.53
C ARG A 67 19.59 3.46 8.49
N VAL A 68 19.54 2.43 9.32
CA VAL A 68 18.61 2.39 10.46
C VAL A 68 19.14 3.35 11.53
N SER A 69 18.34 4.34 11.91
CA SER A 69 18.67 5.29 12.98
C SER A 69 18.07 4.86 14.32
N SER A 70 16.94 4.15 14.31
CA SER A 70 16.30 3.58 15.50
C SER A 70 15.52 2.32 15.13
N TRP A 71 15.55 1.31 15.99
CA TRP A 71 14.76 0.09 15.83
C TRP A 71 13.37 0.19 16.47
N GLY A 72 13.06 1.27 17.19
CA GLY A 72 11.72 1.46 17.76
C GLY A 72 11.38 0.48 18.89
N MET A 73 10.10 0.11 18.99
CA MET A 73 9.55 -0.71 20.08
C MET A 73 9.08 -2.07 19.54
N PRO A 74 9.42 -3.20 20.19
CA PRO A 74 8.89 -4.49 19.80
C PRO A 74 7.38 -4.56 20.06
N MET A 75 6.67 -5.31 19.21
CA MET A 75 5.24 -5.59 19.29
C MET A 75 5.00 -7.09 19.35
N GLY A 76 3.96 -7.49 20.10
CA GLY A 76 3.51 -8.87 20.12
C GLY A 76 2.76 -9.26 18.85
N CYS A 77 2.44 -10.54 18.70
CA CYS A 77 1.62 -11.01 17.58
C CYS A 77 0.19 -10.50 17.66
N ASP A 78 -0.39 -10.41 18.86
CA ASP A 78 -1.72 -9.86 19.07
C ASP A 78 -1.81 -8.39 18.57
N ASP A 79 -0.77 -7.58 18.83
CA ASP A 79 -0.71 -6.20 18.37
C ASP A 79 -0.55 -6.09 16.85
N VAL A 80 0.20 -7.03 16.25
CA VAL A 80 0.39 -7.12 14.79
C VAL A 80 -0.91 -7.52 14.11
N GLU A 81 -1.62 -8.51 14.66
CA GLU A 81 -2.89 -8.99 14.15
C GLU A 81 -3.95 -7.88 14.18
N ALA A 82 -4.08 -7.18 15.32
CA ALA A 82 -5.00 -6.05 15.45
C ALA A 82 -4.70 -4.93 14.44
N LEU A 83 -3.42 -4.63 14.18
CA LEU A 83 -3.06 -3.61 13.20
C LEU A 83 -3.33 -4.07 11.75
N MET A 84 -3.15 -5.36 11.46
CA MET A 84 -3.46 -5.92 10.14
C MET A 84 -4.96 -5.92 9.87
N GLU A 85 -5.78 -6.22 10.87
CA GLU A 85 -7.25 -6.13 10.78
C GLU A 85 -7.68 -4.68 10.53
N GLU A 86 -7.15 -3.73 11.31
CA GLU A 86 -7.39 -2.29 11.12
C GLU A 86 -7.05 -1.84 9.68
N ILE A 87 -5.91 -2.26 9.13
CA ILE A 87 -5.51 -1.90 7.76
C ILE A 87 -6.47 -2.49 6.72
N ALA A 88 -6.89 -3.75 6.89
CA ALA A 88 -7.79 -4.41 5.95
C ALA A 88 -9.17 -3.74 5.92
N GLU A 89 -9.70 -3.31 7.06
CA GLU A 89 -10.97 -2.56 7.13
C GLU A 89 -10.88 -1.23 6.36
N TYR A 90 -9.79 -0.48 6.53
CA TYR A 90 -9.59 0.77 5.80
C TYR A 90 -9.45 0.59 4.29
N GLU A 91 -8.80 -0.48 3.84
CA GLU A 91 -8.66 -0.77 2.40
C GLU A 91 -10.01 -1.15 1.77
N GLU A 92 -10.88 -1.88 2.48
CA GLU A 92 -12.23 -2.21 2.01
C GLU A 92 -13.12 -0.96 1.91
N GLU A 93 -13.06 -0.05 2.90
CA GLU A 93 -13.80 1.22 2.86
C GLU A 93 -13.34 2.13 1.70
N GLU A 94 -12.03 2.21 1.42
CA GLU A 94 -11.48 3.03 0.32
C GLU A 94 -11.91 2.48 -1.05
N GLU A 95 -11.96 1.15 -1.23
CA GLU A 95 -12.45 0.53 -2.47
C GLU A 95 -13.95 0.81 -2.70
N GLU A 96 -14.79 0.77 -1.66
CA GLU A 96 -16.23 1.10 -1.78
C GLU A 96 -16.45 2.58 -2.17
N GLU A 97 -15.69 3.52 -1.60
CA GLU A 97 -15.78 4.94 -1.95
C GLU A 97 -15.35 5.20 -3.41
N GLU A 98 -14.28 4.54 -3.90
CA GLU A 98 -13.85 4.66 -5.30
C GLU A 98 -14.90 4.12 -6.30
N GLU A 99 -15.57 3.01 -5.98
CA GLU A 99 -16.63 2.45 -6.83
C GLU A 99 -17.87 3.37 -6.91
N GLU A 100 -18.24 4.02 -5.81
CA GLU A 100 -19.35 4.98 -5.80
C GLU A 100 -19.04 6.23 -6.65
N GLU A 101 -17.83 6.78 -6.54
CA GLU A 101 -17.39 7.93 -7.35
C GLU A 101 -17.40 7.61 -8.85
N GLU A 102 -16.92 6.42 -9.26
CA GLU A 102 -16.96 5.99 -10.67
C GLU A 102 -18.41 5.87 -11.20
N ALA A 103 -19.32 5.33 -10.38
CA ALA A 103 -20.73 5.18 -10.77
C ALA A 103 -21.42 6.54 -10.97
N GLU A 104 -21.16 7.53 -10.11
CA GLU A 104 -21.69 8.89 -10.27
C GLU A 104 -21.15 9.56 -11.55
N GLU A 105 -19.86 9.41 -11.87
CA GLU A 105 -19.28 9.94 -13.09
C GLU A 105 -19.90 9.31 -14.37
N GLU A 106 -20.22 8.01 -14.36
CA GLU A 106 -20.89 7.34 -15.49
C GLU A 106 -22.31 7.87 -15.71
N GLU A 107 -23.09 8.11 -14.65
CA GLU A 107 -24.44 8.68 -14.75
C GLU A 107 -24.43 10.11 -15.31
N GLU A 108 -23.48 10.95 -14.86
CA GLU A 108 -23.32 12.30 -15.41
C GLU A 108 -22.97 12.29 -16.90
N ASN A 109 -22.09 11.38 -17.32
CA ASN A 109 -21.71 11.22 -18.72
C ASN A 109 -22.87 10.75 -19.60
N ALA A 110 -23.70 9.82 -19.13
CA ALA A 110 -24.88 9.34 -19.86
C ALA A 110 -25.91 10.46 -20.09
N SER A 111 -26.18 11.29 -19.08
CA SER A 111 -27.14 12.39 -19.18
C SER A 111 -26.70 13.49 -20.16
N ARG A 112 -25.37 13.67 -20.35
CA ARG A 112 -24.79 14.62 -21.31
C ARG A 112 -24.96 14.21 -22.77
N VAL A 113 -25.02 12.91 -23.07
CA VAL A 113 -25.20 12.39 -24.44
C VAL A 113 -26.64 12.56 -24.93
N GLU A 114 -27.64 12.39 -24.05
CA GLU A 114 -29.05 12.52 -24.45
C GLU A 114 -29.52 13.98 -24.64
N GLY A 115 -28.86 14.94 -23.99
CA GLY A 115 -29.14 16.38 -24.17
C GLY A 115 -28.67 16.97 -25.50
N GLY A 116 -27.74 16.31 -26.20
CA GLY A 116 -27.18 16.80 -27.47
C GLY A 116 -27.95 16.38 -28.73
N MET A 117 -28.92 15.47 -28.61
CA MET A 117 -29.62 14.87 -29.77
C MET A 117 -30.96 15.53 -30.13
N GLN A 118 -31.40 16.57 -29.41
CA GLN A 118 -32.70 17.23 -29.68
C GLN A 118 -32.61 18.50 -30.53
N GLU A 119 -31.42 19.02 -30.88
CA GLU A 119 -31.29 20.33 -31.54
C GLU A 119 -31.05 20.30 -33.07
N GLU A 120 -30.89 19.14 -33.72
CA GLU A 120 -30.61 19.05 -35.17
C GLU A 120 -31.78 18.48 -36.00
N ARG A 121 -33.02 18.89 -35.72
CA ARG A 121 -34.15 18.60 -36.60
C ARG A 121 -34.82 19.87 -37.12
N GLU A 122 -34.01 20.77 -37.67
CA GLU A 122 -34.50 21.90 -38.48
C GLU A 122 -34.76 21.45 -39.93
N GLU A 123 -35.82 21.99 -40.49
CA GLU A 123 -36.60 21.48 -41.61
C GLU A 123 -35.87 21.59 -42.96
N VAL A 124 -35.70 20.47 -43.68
CA VAL A 124 -35.22 20.51 -45.08
C VAL A 124 -36.45 20.57 -46.00
N GLU A 125 -36.76 21.75 -46.51
CA GLU A 125 -37.76 21.92 -47.57
C GLU A 125 -37.32 21.19 -48.85
N PRO A 126 -38.18 20.37 -49.49
CA PRO A 126 -37.84 19.71 -50.74
C PRO A 126 -37.96 20.70 -51.91
N ASP A 127 -36.83 20.99 -52.55
CA ASP A 127 -36.77 21.84 -53.74
C ASP A 127 -37.48 21.14 -54.92
N ALA A 128 -38.55 21.77 -55.42
CA ALA A 128 -39.41 21.24 -56.48
C ALA A 128 -38.81 21.50 -57.87
N ARG A 129 -38.89 20.51 -58.76
CA ARG A 129 -38.66 20.69 -60.20
C ARG A 129 -39.69 19.93 -61.03
#